data_AF-A0A948YZX1-F1
#
_entry.id   AF-A0A948YZX1-F1
#
_cell.length_a   1.000
_cell.length_b   1.000
_cell.length_c   1.000
_cell.angle_alpha   90.00
_cell.angle_beta   90.00
_cell.angle_gamma   90.00
#
_symmetry.space_group_name_H-M   'P 1'
#
loop_
_entity.id
_entity.type
_entity.pdbx_description
1 polymer ?
#
loop_
_entity_poly.entity_id
_entity_poly.type
_entity_poly.pdbx_seq_one_letter_code
_entity_poly.pdbx_strand_id
1 'polypeptide(L)'
;MKVININLSYNSDFVTQVEEESGQKLNNCYQCGKCTAGCPYTEEYDISVSQIMRLTQAGQKEQVLQANSLWLCATCESCTARCPNQIDVARIMDVLRHMARKEGYVGTGRVKTFWDSFLSSVKNNGRVFEVGLLVNYISHTGRFWTDIGLGPKVLPKGKIHFKPTEMQGKKEVAKIFMRFKEESAR
;
A
#
# COMPACT_ATOMS: atom_id res chain seq x y z
N MET A 1 4.07 29.45 4.53
CA MET A 1 3.27 28.61 3.61
C MET A 1 3.94 28.65 2.25
N LYS A 2 4.36 27.50 1.68
CA LYS A 2 5.01 27.46 0.36
C LYS A 2 3.94 27.60 -0.71
N VAL A 3 3.91 28.73 -1.43
CA VAL A 3 2.94 28.94 -2.51
C VAL A 3 3.39 28.13 -3.71
N ILE A 4 2.49 27.28 -4.22
CA ILE A 4 2.74 26.43 -5.39
C ILE A 4 2.06 27.08 -6.59
N ASN A 5 2.83 27.41 -7.63
CA ASN A 5 2.25 27.82 -8.91
C ASN A 5 1.88 26.57 -9.69
N ILE A 6 0.58 26.25 -9.74
CA ILE A 6 0.07 25.04 -10.38
C ILE A 6 0.43 24.98 -11.86
N ASN A 7 0.43 26.11 -12.58
CA ASN A 7 0.75 26.13 -14.02
C ASN A 7 2.21 25.75 -14.32
N LEU A 8 3.13 26.03 -13.39
CA LEU A 8 4.56 25.73 -13.56
C LEU A 8 4.96 24.38 -12.94
N SER A 9 4.16 23.85 -12.02
CA SER A 9 4.46 22.62 -11.27
C SER A 9 3.62 21.41 -11.71
N TYR A 10 2.71 21.61 -12.66
CA TYR A 10 1.84 20.55 -13.16
C TYR A 10 2.64 19.54 -14.00
N ASN A 11 2.66 18.29 -13.56
CA ASN A 11 3.23 17.18 -14.31
C ASN A 11 2.11 16.43 -15.06
N SER A 12 1.99 16.66 -16.37
CA SER A 12 1.00 15.99 -17.23
C SER A 12 1.24 14.49 -17.33
N ASP A 13 2.50 14.09 -17.45
CA ASP A 13 2.87 12.70 -17.71
C ASP A 13 2.52 11.82 -16.51
N PHE A 14 2.71 12.35 -15.30
CA PHE A 14 2.27 11.70 -14.06
C PHE A 14 0.75 11.47 -14.03
N VAL A 15 -0.04 12.49 -14.41
CA VAL A 15 -1.51 12.37 -14.45
C VAL A 15 -1.91 11.30 -15.46
N THR A 16 -1.38 11.37 -16.68
CA THR A 16 -1.64 10.40 -17.75
C THR A 16 -1.29 8.98 -17.31
N GLN A 17 -0.10 8.78 -16.73
CA GLN A 17 0.34 7.48 -16.25
C GLN A 17 -0.58 6.92 -15.16
N VAL A 18 -1.03 7.75 -14.22
CA VAL A 18 -1.99 7.32 -13.20
C VAL A 18 -3.31 6.91 -13.83
N GLU A 19 -3.83 7.66 -14.80
CA GLU A 19 -5.07 7.31 -15.51
C GLU A 19 -4.93 6.00 -16.28
N GLU A 20 -3.80 5.78 -16.96
CA GLU A 20 -3.52 4.56 -17.71
C GLU A 20 -3.39 3.33 -16.81
N GLU A 21 -2.58 3.40 -15.74
CA GLU A 21 -2.37 2.26 -14.83
C GLU A 21 -3.62 1.95 -13.97
N SER A 22 -4.45 2.95 -13.67
CA SER A 22 -5.68 2.78 -12.88
C SER A 22 -6.91 2.48 -13.73
N GLY A 23 -6.91 2.85 -15.02
CA GLY A 23 -8.10 2.84 -15.87
C GLY A 23 -9.17 3.86 -15.44
N GLN A 24 -8.83 4.82 -14.60
CA GLN A 24 -9.75 5.81 -14.04
C GLN A 24 -9.47 7.20 -14.61
N LYS A 25 -10.52 7.99 -14.85
CA LYS A 25 -10.39 9.40 -15.23
C LYS A 25 -10.39 10.30 -14.00
N LEU A 26 -9.25 10.93 -13.73
CA LEU A 26 -9.05 11.76 -12.53
C LEU A 26 -9.94 12.99 -12.57
N ASN A 27 -10.17 13.57 -13.75
CA ASN A 27 -11.02 14.76 -13.93
C ASN A 27 -12.49 14.55 -13.56
N ASN A 28 -12.95 13.29 -13.44
CA ASN A 28 -14.31 13.01 -12.98
C ASN A 28 -14.50 13.34 -11.49
N CYS A 29 -13.43 13.46 -10.69
CA CYS A 29 -13.55 13.78 -9.28
C CYS A 29 -13.84 15.28 -9.08
N TYR A 30 -15.04 15.61 -8.58
CA TYR A 30 -15.39 17.00 -8.24
C TYR A 30 -15.07 17.40 -6.78
N GLN A 31 -14.30 16.59 -6.06
CA GLN A 31 -13.84 16.87 -4.69
C GLN A 31 -14.94 16.94 -3.62
N CYS A 32 -15.86 15.96 -3.61
CA CYS A 32 -16.92 15.86 -2.58
C CYS A 32 -16.44 15.53 -1.16
N GLY A 33 -15.23 14.99 -1.00
CA GLY A 33 -14.71 14.58 0.31
C GLY A 33 -15.28 13.28 0.91
N LYS A 34 -16.25 12.62 0.26
CA LYS A 34 -16.88 11.38 0.79
C LYS A 34 -15.91 10.22 0.97
N CYS A 35 -14.85 10.16 0.16
CA CYS A 35 -13.77 9.18 0.30
C CYS A 35 -13.00 9.35 1.63
N THR A 36 -12.72 10.60 2.02
CA THR A 36 -12.09 10.94 3.31
C THR A 36 -13.05 10.64 4.47
N ALA A 37 -14.30 11.07 4.37
CA ALA A 37 -15.29 10.82 5.42
C ALA A 37 -15.58 9.32 5.63
N GLY A 38 -15.46 8.50 4.59
CA GLY A 38 -15.67 7.05 4.66
C GLY A 38 -14.42 6.23 5.00
N CYS A 39 -13.24 6.85 5.05
CA CYS A 39 -12.00 6.13 5.31
C CYS A 39 -11.79 5.94 6.82
N PRO A 40 -11.62 4.70 7.32
CA PRO A 40 -11.41 4.45 8.74
C PRO A 40 -10.04 4.90 9.26
N TYR A 41 -9.10 5.20 8.36
CA TYR A 41 -7.73 5.63 8.68
C TYR A 41 -7.50 7.14 8.54
N THR A 42 -8.54 7.93 8.29
CA THR A 42 -8.40 9.36 8.02
C THR A 42 -7.62 10.11 9.09
N GLU A 43 -7.82 9.77 10.37
CA GLU A 43 -7.13 10.41 11.50
C GLU A 43 -5.63 10.07 11.57
N GLU A 44 -5.22 8.96 10.97
CA GLU A 44 -3.81 8.52 10.91
C GLU A 44 -3.10 8.98 9.63
N TYR A 45 -3.85 9.49 8.65
CA TYR A 45 -3.30 9.92 7.38
C TYR A 45 -2.66 11.30 7.50
N ASP A 46 -1.45 11.43 6.97
CA ASP A 46 -0.79 12.73 6.79
C ASP A 46 -1.42 13.57 5.67
N ILE A 47 -2.03 12.92 4.68
CA ILE A 47 -2.79 13.55 3.60
C ILE A 47 -4.08 12.75 3.38
N SER A 48 -5.23 13.40 3.57
CA SER A 48 -6.51 12.73 3.41
C SER A 48 -6.75 12.23 1.97
N VAL A 49 -7.62 11.23 1.79
CA VAL A 49 -7.88 10.63 0.48
C VAL A 49 -8.34 11.67 -0.56
N SER A 50 -9.22 12.60 -0.17
CA SER A 50 -9.66 13.67 -1.07
C SER A 50 -8.52 14.62 -1.46
N GLN A 51 -7.64 14.94 -0.51
CA GLN A 51 -6.45 15.75 -0.79
C GLN A 51 -5.48 15.02 -1.73
N ILE A 52 -5.24 13.72 -1.53
CA ILE A 52 -4.45 12.90 -2.47
C ILE A 52 -5.07 12.98 -3.86
N MET A 53 -6.37 12.72 -3.99
CA MET A 53 -7.06 12.82 -5.28
C MET A 53 -6.88 14.21 -5.92
N ARG A 54 -6.96 15.30 -5.12
CA ARG A 54 -6.78 16.66 -5.63
C ARG A 54 -5.32 16.93 -6.06
N LEU A 55 -4.35 16.47 -5.28
CA LEU A 55 -2.94 16.61 -5.61
C LEU A 55 -2.58 15.83 -6.87
N THR A 56 -3.13 14.63 -7.02
CA THR A 56 -3.01 13.83 -8.23
C THR A 56 -3.63 14.53 -9.43
N GLN A 57 -4.85 15.07 -9.31
CA GLN A 57 -5.47 15.91 -10.36
C GLN A 57 -4.62 17.13 -10.72
N ALA A 58 -3.92 17.72 -9.74
CA ALA A 58 -3.07 18.89 -9.93
C ALA A 58 -1.63 18.54 -10.37
N GLY A 59 -1.35 17.27 -10.72
CA GLY A 59 -0.05 16.83 -11.21
C GLY A 59 1.08 16.92 -10.17
N GLN A 60 0.77 17.01 -8.87
CA GLN A 60 1.75 17.22 -7.80
C GLN A 60 2.44 15.92 -7.38
N LYS A 61 3.18 15.33 -8.32
CA LYS A 61 3.80 14.00 -8.20
C LYS A 61 4.56 13.79 -6.89
N GLU A 62 5.54 14.65 -6.60
CA GLU A 62 6.43 14.48 -5.44
C GLU A 62 5.66 14.46 -4.13
N GLN A 63 4.69 15.36 -3.97
CA GLN A 63 3.88 15.44 -2.75
C GLN A 63 3.01 14.21 -2.55
N VAL A 64 2.45 13.68 -3.63
CA VAL A 64 1.63 12.46 -3.58
C VAL A 64 2.49 11.25 -3.25
N LEU A 65 3.61 11.06 -3.96
CA LEU A 65 4.43 9.84 -3.81
C LEU A 65 5.15 9.78 -2.46
N GLN A 66 5.42 10.92 -1.81
CA GLN A 66 6.01 10.99 -0.47
C GLN A 66 5.01 10.74 0.67
N ALA A 67 3.70 10.73 0.39
CA ALA A 67 2.68 10.64 1.44
C ALA A 67 2.72 9.29 2.17
N ASN A 68 2.78 9.32 3.50
CA ASN A 68 2.70 8.11 4.33
C ASN A 68 1.32 7.44 4.22
N SER A 69 0.30 8.24 3.92
CA SER A 69 -1.08 7.79 3.68
C SER A 69 -1.18 6.68 2.61
N LEU A 70 -0.30 6.69 1.59
CA LEU A 70 -0.26 5.61 0.60
C LEU A 70 0.06 4.26 1.27
N TRP A 71 0.94 4.25 2.27
CA TRP A 71 1.40 3.07 2.98
C TRP A 71 0.49 2.62 4.12
N LEU A 72 -0.31 3.56 4.65
CA LEU A 72 -1.33 3.27 5.68
C LEU A 72 -2.65 2.77 5.06
N CYS A 73 -2.88 3.07 3.78
CA CYS A 73 -4.08 2.60 3.08
C CYS A 73 -4.19 1.07 3.11
N ALA A 74 -5.28 0.57 3.70
CA ALA A 74 -5.59 -0.85 3.79
C ALA A 74 -6.29 -1.42 2.55
N THR A 75 -6.51 -0.59 1.51
CA THR A 75 -7.23 -0.98 0.28
C THR A 75 -8.59 -1.65 0.60
N CYS A 76 -9.32 -1.10 1.57
CA CYS A 76 -10.61 -1.64 2.03
C CYS A 76 -11.81 -1.24 1.16
N GLU A 77 -11.57 -0.51 0.06
CA GLU A 77 -12.57 -0.08 -0.95
C GLU A 77 -13.74 0.78 -0.47
N SER A 78 -13.74 1.18 0.82
CA SER A 78 -14.78 2.06 1.38
C SER A 78 -14.94 3.39 0.64
N CYS A 79 -13.85 3.92 0.08
CA CYS A 79 -13.85 5.14 -0.74
C CYS A 79 -14.47 4.90 -2.12
N THR A 80 -14.11 3.80 -2.78
CA THR A 80 -14.65 3.37 -4.08
C THR A 80 -16.16 3.15 -4.00
N ALA A 81 -16.62 2.33 -3.06
CA ALA A 81 -18.03 1.98 -2.90
C ALA A 81 -18.94 3.19 -2.62
N ARG A 82 -18.38 4.26 -2.04
CA ARG A 82 -19.13 5.46 -1.68
C ARG A 82 -19.03 6.57 -2.73
N CYS A 83 -18.16 6.45 -3.72
CA CYS A 83 -17.91 7.51 -4.70
C CYS A 83 -19.15 7.76 -5.56
N PRO A 84 -19.73 8.99 -5.55
CA PRO A 84 -20.88 9.31 -6.39
C PRO A 84 -20.55 9.32 -7.90
N ASN A 85 -19.26 9.48 -8.24
CA ASN A 85 -18.79 9.51 -9.63
C ASN A 85 -18.28 8.15 -10.10
N GLN A 86 -18.47 7.10 -9.30
CA GLN A 86 -18.07 5.72 -9.61
C GLN A 86 -16.56 5.57 -9.92
N ILE A 87 -15.75 6.43 -9.32
CA ILE A 87 -14.29 6.37 -9.43
C ILE A 87 -13.78 5.28 -8.49
N ASP A 88 -12.95 4.39 -9.01
CA ASP A 88 -12.21 3.43 -8.19
C ASP A 88 -11.02 4.10 -7.49
N VAL A 89 -11.33 4.79 -6.40
CA VAL A 89 -10.34 5.53 -5.60
C VAL A 89 -9.34 4.58 -4.95
N ALA A 90 -9.76 3.39 -4.52
CA ALA A 90 -8.85 2.39 -3.96
C ALA A 90 -7.82 1.93 -5.00
N ARG A 91 -8.24 1.69 -6.23
CA ARG A 91 -7.33 1.36 -7.33
C ARG A 91 -6.33 2.47 -7.63
N ILE A 92 -6.76 3.73 -7.61
CA ILE A 92 -5.86 4.88 -7.78
C ILE A 92 -4.82 4.91 -6.65
N MET A 93 -5.24 4.74 -5.40
CA MET A 93 -4.33 4.68 -4.24
C MET A 93 -3.29 3.56 -4.37
N ASP A 94 -3.69 2.38 -4.87
CA ASP A 94 -2.77 1.26 -5.12
C ASP A 94 -1.74 1.59 -6.22
N VAL A 95 -2.17 2.20 -7.33
CA VAL A 95 -1.28 2.65 -8.41
C VAL A 95 -0.25 3.64 -7.88
N LEU A 96 -0.70 4.65 -7.12
CA LEU A 96 0.19 5.63 -6.50
C LEU A 96 1.19 4.98 -5.54
N ARG A 97 0.76 3.99 -4.73
CA ARG A 97 1.64 3.22 -3.86
C ARG A 97 2.70 2.45 -4.65
N HIS A 98 2.32 1.84 -5.78
CA HIS A 98 3.27 1.14 -6.65
C HIS A 98 4.27 2.10 -7.31
N MET A 99 3.82 3.25 -7.80
CA MET A 99 4.70 4.29 -8.36
C MET A 99 5.68 4.80 -7.31
N ALA A 100 5.20 5.10 -6.10
CA ALA A 100 6.06 5.52 -4.98
C ALA A 100 7.13 4.47 -4.66
N ARG A 101 6.78 3.17 -4.71
CA ARG A 101 7.72 2.07 -4.52
C ARG A 101 8.76 1.98 -5.65
N LYS A 102 8.32 2.07 -6.91
CA LYS A 102 9.20 2.01 -8.10
C LYS A 102 10.24 3.14 -8.07
N GLU A 103 9.82 4.33 -7.62
CA GLU A 103 10.66 5.53 -7.60
C GLU A 103 11.41 5.75 -6.27
N GLY A 104 11.22 4.86 -5.28
CA GLY A 104 11.98 4.92 -4.02
C GLY A 104 11.44 5.89 -2.96
N TYR A 105 10.22 6.41 -3.10
CA TYR A 105 9.56 7.31 -2.12
C TYR A 105 8.98 6.58 -0.90
N VAL A 106 9.52 5.42 -0.53
CA VAL A 106 8.98 4.65 0.61
C VAL A 106 9.32 5.36 1.92
N GLY A 107 8.34 6.07 2.50
CA GLY A 107 8.50 6.96 3.66
C GLY A 107 9.06 6.30 4.92
N THR A 108 9.08 4.97 5.01
CA THR A 108 9.82 4.25 6.06
C THR A 108 10.49 2.98 5.53
N GLY A 109 11.82 2.86 5.76
CA GLY A 109 12.54 1.62 5.45
C GLY A 109 11.93 0.39 6.15
N ARG A 110 11.30 0.59 7.31
CA ARG A 110 10.62 -0.47 8.07
C ARG A 110 9.38 -1.00 7.38
N VAL A 111 8.54 -0.14 6.78
CA VAL A 111 7.36 -0.60 6.04
C VAL A 111 7.80 -1.39 4.82
N LYS A 112 8.83 -0.93 4.10
CA LYS A 112 9.43 -1.69 2.99
C LYS A 112 9.86 -3.08 3.45
N THR A 113 10.67 -3.15 4.51
CA THR A 113 11.17 -4.42 5.06
C THR A 113 10.02 -5.34 5.47
N PHE A 114 8.99 -4.82 6.13
CA PHE A 114 7.82 -5.61 6.53
C PHE A 114 7.13 -6.22 5.31
N TRP A 115 6.83 -5.42 4.29
CA TRP A 115 6.19 -5.89 3.06
C TRP A 115 7.05 -6.91 2.31
N ASP A 116 8.37 -6.70 2.26
CA ASP A 116 9.31 -7.63 1.64
C ASP A 116 9.33 -8.98 2.39
N SER A 117 9.39 -8.95 3.73
CA SER A 117 9.29 -10.14 4.59
C SER A 117 7.94 -10.85 4.42
N PHE A 118 6.84 -10.09 4.36
CA PHE A 118 5.48 -10.62 4.18
C PHE A 118 5.34 -11.34 2.84
N LEU A 119 5.68 -10.68 1.74
CA LEU A 119 5.58 -11.27 0.39
C LEU A 119 6.52 -12.46 0.23
N SER A 120 7.72 -12.43 0.83
CA SER A 120 8.62 -13.58 0.87
C SER A 120 8.00 -14.78 1.61
N SER A 121 7.34 -14.53 2.74
CA SER A 121 6.62 -15.58 3.48
C SER A 121 5.51 -16.20 2.63
N VAL A 122 4.66 -15.38 1.99
CA VAL A 122 3.59 -15.85 1.11
C VAL A 122 4.14 -16.62 -0.09
N LYS A 123 5.20 -16.12 -0.74
CA LYS A 123 5.83 -16.79 -1.88
C LYS A 123 6.37 -18.18 -1.51
N ASN A 124 7.01 -18.31 -0.36
CA ASN A 124 7.69 -19.54 0.05
C ASN A 124 6.73 -20.56 0.68
N ASN A 125 5.68 -20.10 1.36
CA ASN A 125 4.76 -20.94 2.12
C ASN A 125 3.36 -21.06 1.51
N GLY A 126 3.04 -20.28 0.47
CA GLY A 126 1.70 -20.17 -0.14
C GLY A 126 0.74 -19.27 0.65
N ARG A 127 0.92 -19.18 1.97
CA ARG A 127 0.22 -18.28 2.89
C ARG A 127 1.20 -17.67 3.89
N VAL A 128 0.75 -16.71 4.68
CA VAL A 128 1.58 -16.14 5.76
C VAL A 128 1.87 -17.22 6.81
N PHE A 129 3.15 -17.41 7.12
CA PHE A 129 3.60 -18.11 8.32
C PHE A 129 4.02 -17.07 9.36
N GLU A 130 3.20 -16.89 10.39
CA GLU A 130 3.24 -15.73 11.29
C GLU A 130 4.55 -15.65 12.08
N VAL A 131 5.00 -16.75 12.68
CA VAL A 131 6.27 -16.78 13.44
C VAL A 131 7.46 -16.54 12.51
N GLY A 132 7.48 -17.18 11.34
CA GLY A 132 8.56 -16.99 10.37
C GLY A 132 8.62 -15.58 9.81
N LEU A 133 7.46 -14.95 9.57
CA LEU A 133 7.36 -13.55 9.19
C LEU A 133 7.95 -12.64 10.28
N LEU A 134 7.55 -12.84 11.53
CA LEU A 134 8.01 -12.05 12.66
C LEU A 134 9.53 -12.18 12.86
N VAL A 135 10.05 -13.41 12.83
CA VAL A 135 11.50 -13.68 12.92
C VAL A 135 12.24 -13.00 11.76
N ASN A 136 11.77 -13.20 10.52
CA ASN A 136 12.39 -12.60 9.34
C ASN A 136 12.42 -11.06 9.42
N TYR A 137 11.29 -10.45 9.82
CA TYR A 137 11.18 -9.00 9.97
C TYR A 137 12.10 -8.46 11.07
N ILE A 138 12.12 -9.10 12.25
CA ILE A 138 12.99 -8.70 13.37
C ILE A 138 14.47 -8.84 12.98
N SER A 139 14.87 -9.91 12.29
CA SER A 139 16.25 -10.08 11.82
C SER A 139 16.70 -8.98 10.86
N HIS A 140 15.81 -8.49 9.98
CA HIS A 140 16.15 -7.41 9.05
C HIS A 140 16.06 -6.02 9.67
N THR A 141 15.28 -5.84 10.75
CA THR A 141 15.07 -4.52 11.39
C THR A 141 15.85 -4.33 12.69
N GLY A 142 16.41 -5.39 13.28
CA GLY A 142 17.14 -5.36 14.55
C GLY A 142 16.26 -5.17 15.80
N ARG A 143 14.93 -5.22 15.69
CA ARG A 143 13.98 -4.92 16.78
C ARG A 143 13.70 -6.15 17.67
N PHE A 144 14.72 -6.73 18.29
CA PHE A 144 14.57 -7.97 19.05
C PHE A 144 13.72 -7.82 20.33
N TRP A 145 13.68 -6.63 20.92
CA TRP A 145 13.10 -6.42 22.25
C TRP A 145 11.73 -5.73 22.26
N THR A 146 11.20 -5.29 21.12
CA THR A 146 9.99 -4.45 21.07
C THR A 146 8.70 -5.21 21.35
N ASP A 147 8.68 -6.50 21.00
CA ASP A 147 7.46 -7.32 20.99
C ASP A 147 7.47 -8.43 22.04
N ILE A 148 8.51 -8.48 22.89
CA ILE A 148 8.70 -9.56 23.88
C ILE A 148 7.55 -9.64 24.89
N GLY A 149 6.93 -8.49 25.21
CA GLY A 149 5.77 -8.40 26.10
C GLY A 149 4.47 -8.97 25.54
N LEU A 150 4.40 -9.25 24.23
CA LEU A 150 3.23 -9.89 23.61
C LEU A 150 3.26 -11.41 23.77
N GLY A 151 4.44 -12.02 23.89
CA GLY A 151 4.60 -13.47 24.02
C GLY A 151 3.73 -14.08 25.12
N PRO A 152 3.80 -13.59 26.38
CA PRO A 152 2.98 -14.09 27.48
C PRO A 152 1.46 -13.95 27.26
N LYS A 153 1.02 -12.99 26.45
CA LYS A 153 -0.42 -12.76 26.17
C LYS A 153 -0.98 -13.68 25.07
N VAL A 154 -0.12 -14.14 24.15
CA VAL A 154 -0.53 -14.90 22.96
C VAL A 154 -0.23 -16.39 23.10
N LEU A 155 0.88 -16.78 23.73
CA LEU A 155 1.26 -18.19 23.93
C LEU A 155 0.17 -19.03 24.63
N PRO A 156 -0.48 -18.57 25.72
CA PRO A 156 -1.52 -19.35 26.40
C PRO A 156 -2.75 -19.61 25.51
N LYS A 157 -2.94 -18.84 24.44
CA LYS A 157 -4.07 -19.03 23.53
C LYS A 157 -3.86 -20.19 22.56
N GLY A 158 -2.64 -20.73 22.44
CA GLY A 158 -2.35 -21.88 21.56
C GLY A 158 -2.54 -21.61 20.06
N LYS A 159 -2.68 -20.35 19.65
CA LYS A 159 -2.96 -19.95 18.24
C LYS A 159 -1.69 -19.68 17.42
N ILE A 160 -0.51 -19.89 17.99
CA ILE A 160 0.78 -19.66 17.32
C ILE A 160 1.30 -21.01 16.80
N HIS A 161 1.46 -21.11 15.48
CA HIS A 161 2.11 -22.25 14.86
C HIS A 161 3.61 -21.97 14.71
N PHE A 162 4.46 -22.89 15.17
CA PHE A 162 5.92 -22.79 15.04
C PHE A 162 6.47 -23.45 13.76
N LYS A 163 5.62 -24.17 13.02
CA LYS A 163 5.94 -24.72 11.72
C LYS A 163 4.96 -24.17 10.68
N PRO A 164 5.40 -23.92 9.43
CA PRO A 164 4.50 -23.52 8.37
C PRO A 164 3.42 -24.59 8.15
N THR A 165 2.15 -24.17 8.14
CA THR A 165 1.05 -25.06 7.73
C THR A 165 1.02 -25.12 6.21
N GLU A 166 1.09 -26.32 5.64
CA GLU A 166 0.98 -26.49 4.19
C GLU A 166 -0.45 -26.21 3.72
N MET A 167 -0.55 -25.42 2.66
CA MET A 167 -1.82 -25.03 2.03
C MET A 167 -1.99 -25.76 0.70
N GLN A 168 -3.21 -26.21 0.41
CA GLN A 168 -3.59 -26.62 -0.93
C GLN A 168 -3.47 -25.40 -1.87
N GLY A 169 -2.82 -25.55 -3.02
CA GLY A 169 -2.64 -24.42 -3.94
C GLY A 169 -1.28 -23.71 -3.83
N LYS A 170 -0.31 -24.23 -3.07
CA LYS A 170 1.01 -23.59 -2.90
C LYS A 170 1.74 -23.37 -4.23
N LYS A 171 1.65 -24.31 -5.17
CA LYS A 171 2.32 -24.21 -6.48
C LYS A 171 1.68 -23.12 -7.34
N GLU A 172 0.37 -22.97 -7.25
CA GLU A 172 -0.45 -21.99 -7.95
C GLU A 172 -0.08 -20.58 -7.47
N VAL A 173 0.05 -20.39 -6.15
CA VAL A 173 0.56 -19.12 -5.60
C VAL A 173 1.97 -18.83 -6.11
N ALA A 174 2.88 -19.80 -6.10
CA ALA A 174 4.23 -19.62 -6.63
C ALA A 174 4.23 -19.21 -8.12
N LYS A 175 3.33 -19.77 -8.93
CA LYS A 175 3.15 -19.39 -10.34
C LYS A 175 2.72 -17.93 -10.50
N ILE A 176 1.88 -17.40 -9.62
CA ILE A 176 1.49 -15.97 -9.65
C ILE A 176 2.73 -15.08 -9.50
N PHE A 177 3.62 -15.39 -8.56
CA PHE A 177 4.87 -14.65 -8.39
C PHE A 177 5.82 -14.79 -9.58
N MET A 178 5.88 -15.97 -10.22
CA MET A 178 6.68 -16.18 -11.43
C MET A 178 6.16 -15.34 -12.59
N ARG A 179 4.86 -15.40 -12.87
CA ARG A 179 4.22 -14.61 -13.92
C ARG A 179 4.44 -13.11 -13.72
N PHE A 180 4.27 -12.62 -12.49
CA PHE A 180 4.52 -11.20 -12.19
C PHE A 180 5.97 -10.79 -12.50
N LYS A 181 6.95 -11.65 -12.20
CA LYS A 181 8.37 -11.37 -12.52
C LYS A 181 8.63 -11.35 -14.03
N GLU A 182 7.99 -12.23 -14.78
CA GLU A 182 8.10 -12.27 -16.24
C GLU A 182 7.48 -11.02 -16.88
N GLU A 183 6.30 -10.60 -16.41
CA GLU A 183 5.62 -9.39 -16.86
C GLU A 183 6.38 -8.11 -16.49
N SER A 184 6.96 -8.05 -15.29
CA SER A 184 7.74 -6.88 -14.83
C SER A 184 9.12 -6.75 -15.48
N ALA A 185 9.59 -7.79 -16.16
CA ALA A 185 10.88 -7.79 -16.87
C ALA A 185 10.75 -7.48 -18.37
N ARG A 186 9.52 -7.44 -18.89
CA ARG A 186 9.19 -6.96 -20.24
C ARG A 186 9.02 -5.44 -20.23
#